data_AF-A0A7W5LYV4-F1
#
_entry.id   AF-A0A7W5LYV4-F1
#
_cell.length_a   1.000
_cell.length_b   1.000
_cell.length_c   1.000
_cell.angle_alpha   90.00
_cell.angle_beta   90.00
_cell.angle_gamma   90.00
#
_symmetry.space_group_name_H-M   'P 1'
#
loop_
_entity.id
_entity.type
_entity.pdbx_description
1 polymer ?
#
loop_
_entity_poly.entity_id
_entity_poly.type
_entity_poly.pdbx_seq_one_letter_code
_entity_poly.pdbx_strand_id
1 'polypeptide(L)'
;MIGHQEAANFALVPSGEPNVFHLTVEGRYIGTVASDGESLSTAKPWGWRLLIGDGTLGDAPLAGRSHNVDEALAAAKHAYERHQDELSHRM
;
A
#
# COMPACT_ATOMS: atom_id res chain seq x y z
N MET A 1 14.23 -27.51 -3.89
CA MET A 1 12.84 -27.01 -3.93
C MET A 1 12.94 -25.50 -3.84
N ILE A 2 12.98 -24.83 -4.99
CA ILE A 2 13.08 -23.36 -5.03
C ILE A 2 11.67 -22.85 -4.87
N GLY A 3 11.31 -22.47 -3.64
CA GLY A 3 10.13 -21.66 -3.41
C GLY A 3 10.38 -20.34 -4.11
N HIS A 4 9.87 -20.19 -5.33
CA HIS A 4 9.59 -18.88 -5.86
C HIS A 4 8.68 -18.23 -4.81
N GLN A 5 9.24 -17.33 -4.01
CA GLN A 5 8.42 -16.31 -3.39
C GLN A 5 7.78 -15.61 -4.59
N GLU A 6 6.56 -15.99 -4.94
CA GLU A 6 5.73 -15.24 -5.86
C GLU A 6 5.62 -13.87 -5.23
N ALA A 7 6.47 -12.95 -5.69
CA ALA A 7 6.43 -11.57 -5.28
C ALA A 7 5.00 -11.12 -5.58
N ALA A 8 4.22 -10.88 -4.52
CA ALA A 8 2.82 -10.48 -4.61
C ALA A 8 2.65 -9.52 -5.79
N ASN A 9 1.77 -9.83 -6.75
CA ASN A 9 1.66 -9.03 -7.96
C ASN A 9 0.97 -7.70 -7.64
N PHE A 10 1.76 -6.71 -7.24
CA PHE A 10 1.29 -5.38 -6.92
C PHE A 10 1.02 -4.60 -8.21
N ALA A 11 -0.23 -4.18 -8.40
CA ALA A 11 -0.62 -3.28 -9.46
C ALA A 11 -1.16 -1.96 -8.88
N LEU A 12 -0.81 -0.85 -9.52
CA LEU A 12 -1.42 0.46 -9.29
C LEU A 12 -2.48 0.69 -10.35
N VAL A 13 -3.71 0.88 -9.91
CA VAL A 13 -4.87 1.14 -10.76
C VAL A 13 -5.33 2.57 -10.51
N PRO A 14 -5.42 3.45 -11.52
CA PRO A 14 -5.93 4.81 -11.31
C PRO A 14 -7.38 4.78 -10.83
N SER A 15 -7.71 5.55 -9.80
CA SER A 15 -9.06 5.58 -9.20
C SER A 15 -10.07 6.43 -9.99
N GLY A 16 -9.63 7.13 -11.03
CA GLY A 16 -10.43 8.12 -11.76
C GLY A 16 -10.33 9.54 -11.17
N GLU A 17 -9.86 9.68 -9.94
CA GLU A 17 -9.48 10.97 -9.35
C GLU A 17 -8.03 11.33 -9.70
N PRO A 18 -7.72 12.62 -9.93
CA PRO A 18 -6.37 13.05 -10.22
C PRO A 18 -5.45 12.79 -9.03
N ASN A 19 -4.31 12.15 -9.28
CA ASN A 19 -3.31 11.80 -8.27
C ASN A 19 -3.77 10.77 -7.22
N VAL A 20 -4.82 9.99 -7.49
CA VAL A 20 -5.27 8.88 -6.64
C VAL A 20 -5.17 7.55 -7.39
N PHE A 21 -4.51 6.58 -6.75
CA PHE A 21 -4.28 5.25 -7.29
C PHE A 21 -4.67 4.19 -6.26
N HIS A 22 -5.46 3.23 -6.69
CA HIS A 22 -5.73 2.01 -5.95
C HIS A 22 -4.55 1.05 -6.06
N LEU A 23 -4.12 0.52 -4.93
CA LEU A 23 -3.14 -0.54 -4.85
C LEU A 23 -3.87 -1.87 -4.77
N THR A 24 -3.58 -2.76 -5.72
CA THR A 24 -4.11 -4.11 -5.75
C THR A 24 -2.97 -5.13 -5.67
N VAL A 25 -3.24 -6.28 -5.04
CA VAL A 25 -2.35 -7.45 -4.98
C VAL A 25 -3.15 -8.64 -5.46
N GLU A 26 -2.65 -9.39 -6.45
CA GLU A 26 -3.36 -10.54 -7.02
C GLU A 26 -4.79 -10.17 -7.47
N GLY A 27 -4.97 -8.95 -7.99
CA GLY A 27 -6.28 -8.40 -8.39
C GLY A 27 -7.21 -8.00 -7.22
N ARG A 28 -6.78 -8.15 -5.97
CA ARG A 28 -7.54 -7.72 -4.79
C ARG A 28 -7.11 -6.33 -4.35
N TYR A 29 -8.06 -5.46 -4.09
CA TYR A 29 -7.80 -4.14 -3.52
C TYR A 29 -7.26 -4.28 -2.10
N ILE A 30 -6.08 -3.71 -1.85
CA ILE A 30 -5.41 -3.73 -0.54
C ILE A 30 -5.16 -2.33 0.03
N GLY A 31 -5.43 -1.26 -0.72
CA GLY A 31 -5.14 0.09 -0.25
C GLY A 31 -5.15 1.15 -1.35
N THR A 32 -4.84 2.38 -0.96
CA THR A 32 -4.81 3.55 -1.84
C THR A 32 -3.52 4.33 -1.65
N VAL A 33 -2.95 4.81 -2.74
CA VAL A 33 -1.87 5.80 -2.80
C VAL A 33 -2.46 7.08 -3.39
N ALA A 34 -2.34 8.19 -2.68
CA ALA A 34 -2.89 9.47 -3.13
C ALA A 34 -1.90 10.59 -2.86
N SER A 35 -1.82 11.57 -3.75
CA SER A 35 -1.13 12.83 -3.49
C SER A 35 -2.14 13.90 -3.11
N ASP A 36 -1.79 14.73 -2.14
CA ASP A 36 -2.48 16.01 -1.96
C ASP A 36 -2.06 16.92 -3.12
N GLY A 37 -2.91 17.01 -4.16
CA GLY A 37 -2.64 17.79 -5.36
C GLY A 37 -2.68 19.31 -5.12
N GLU A 38 -3.32 19.74 -4.03
CA GLU A 38 -3.40 21.15 -3.63
C GLU A 38 -2.13 21.63 -2.91
N SER A 39 -1.41 20.73 -2.24
CA SER A 39 -0.23 21.07 -1.44
C SER A 39 1.06 20.50 -2.03
N LEU A 40 1.46 20.96 -3.23
CA LEU A 40 2.86 20.80 -3.70
C LEU A 40 3.89 21.45 -2.75
N SER A 41 3.43 22.26 -1.79
CA SER A 41 4.24 22.85 -0.71
C SER A 41 4.49 21.90 0.48
N THR A 42 3.82 20.75 0.54
CA THR A 42 4.06 19.76 1.60
C THR A 42 5.33 18.97 1.29
N ALA A 43 6.23 18.84 2.28
CA ALA A 43 7.50 18.11 2.11
C ALA A 43 7.30 16.65 1.66
N LYS A 44 6.17 16.02 2.02
CA LYS A 44 5.77 14.67 1.60
C LYS A 44 4.34 14.71 1.03
N PRO A 45 4.16 15.09 -0.24
CA PRO A 45 2.83 15.32 -0.80
C PRO A 45 2.09 14.01 -1.09
N TRP A 46 2.80 12.89 -1.20
CA TRP A 46 2.22 11.57 -1.41
C TRP A 46 1.94 10.85 -0.09
N GLY A 47 0.75 10.30 0.05
CA GLY A 47 0.33 9.43 1.13
C GLY A 47 -0.06 8.05 0.60
N TRP A 48 0.09 7.04 1.45
CA TRP A 48 -0.39 5.69 1.18
C TRP A 48 -1.13 5.17 2.40
N ARG A 49 -2.15 4.34 2.16
CA ARG A 49 -2.92 3.65 3.18
C ARG A 49 -3.29 2.27 2.70
N LEU A 50 -2.97 1.26 3.49
CA LEU A 50 -3.33 -0.12 3.25
C LEU A 50 -4.48 -0.51 4.19
N LEU A 51 -5.39 -1.32 3.66
CA LEU A 51 -6.54 -1.90 4.34
C LEU A 51 -6.27 -3.40 4.55
N ILE A 52 -5.11 -3.71 5.12
CA ILE A 52 -4.70 -5.09 5.38
C ILE A 52 -5.34 -5.48 6.70
N GLY A 53 -6.46 -6.16 6.60
CA GLY A 53 -7.23 -6.65 7.72
C GLY A 53 -8.49 -7.30 7.18
N ASP A 54 -8.90 -8.41 7.77
CA ASP A 54 -10.10 -9.18 7.41
C ASP A 54 -11.42 -8.42 7.71
N GLY A 55 -11.37 -7.09 7.79
CA GLY A 55 -12.48 -6.26 8.28
C GLY A 55 -12.76 -6.42 9.78
N THR A 56 -11.94 -7.17 10.52
CA THR A 56 -12.03 -7.24 11.98
C THR A 56 -11.68 -5.88 12.58
N LEU A 57 -12.69 -5.19 13.11
CA LEU A 57 -12.58 -3.94 13.87
C LEU A 57 -11.45 -4.05 14.91
N GLY A 58 -10.32 -3.42 14.64
CA GLY A 58 -9.20 -3.36 15.59
C GLY A 58 -7.82 -3.20 14.97
N ASP A 59 -7.61 -3.65 13.72
CA ASP A 59 -6.31 -3.46 13.06
C ASP A 59 -6.23 -2.05 12.47
N ALA A 60 -5.27 -1.26 12.96
CA ALA A 60 -5.08 0.10 12.49
C ALA A 60 -4.61 0.07 11.03
N PRO A 61 -5.27 0.78 10.10
CA PRO A 61 -4.86 0.78 8.71
C PRO A 61 -3.42 1.27 8.58
N LEU A 62 -2.54 0.45 7.99
CA LEU A 62 -1.14 0.79 7.77
C LEU A 62 -1.07 1.99 6.82
N ALA A 63 -0.53 3.11 7.29
CA ALA A 63 -0.47 4.34 6.51
C ALA A 63 0.87 5.04 6.67
N GLY A 64 1.25 5.81 5.65
CA GLY A 64 2.47 6.59 5.65
C GLY A 64 2.44 7.75 4.66
N ARG A 65 3.47 8.59 4.73
CA ARG A 65 3.70 9.71 3.81
C ARG A 65 5.08 9.58 3.19
N SER A 66 5.18 9.96 1.91
CA SER A 66 6.36 9.85 1.06
C SER A 66 6.49 11.07 0.15
N HIS A 67 7.70 11.28 -0.38
CA HIS A 67 7.98 12.47 -1.20
C HIS A 67 7.42 12.35 -2.63
N ASN A 68 7.29 11.12 -3.12
CA ASN A 68 6.86 10.78 -4.47
C ASN A 68 6.02 9.48 -4.46
N VAL A 69 5.37 9.20 -5.60
CA VAL A 69 4.50 8.03 -5.78
C VAL A 69 5.28 6.71 -5.69
N ASP A 70 6.51 6.65 -6.20
CA ASP A 70 7.36 5.46 -6.17
C ASP A 70 7.77 5.10 -4.74
N GLU A 71 8.16 6.09 -3.92
CA GLU A 71 8.44 5.90 -2.49
C GLU A 71 7.17 5.52 -1.72
N ALA A 72 6.02 6.11 -2.05
CA ALA A 72 4.76 5.76 -1.43
C ALA A 72 4.40 4.29 -1.72
N LEU A 73 4.58 3.87 -2.98
CA LEU A 73 4.38 2.50 -3.40
C LEU A 73 5.37 1.54 -2.72
N ALA A 74 6.67 1.86 -2.71
CA ALA A 74 7.69 1.02 -2.09
C ALA A 74 7.45 0.87 -0.58
N ALA A 75 7.11 1.96 0.11
CA ALA A 75 6.77 1.93 1.53
C ALA A 75 5.49 1.11 1.79
N ALA A 76 4.48 1.25 0.95
CA ALA A 76 3.25 0.46 1.02
C ALA A 76 3.51 -1.04 0.80
N LYS A 77 4.32 -1.40 -0.20
CA LYS A 77 4.75 -2.79 -0.46
C LYS A 77 5.48 -3.37 0.74
N HIS A 78 6.49 -2.66 1.24
CA HIS A 78 7.28 -3.10 2.38
C HIS A 78 6.43 -3.27 3.65
N ALA A 79 5.44 -2.41 3.86
CA ALA A 79 4.50 -2.55 4.97
C ALA A 79 3.57 -3.76 4.79
N TYR A 80 3.11 -4.03 3.56
CA TYR A 80 2.32 -5.22 3.24
C TYR A 80 3.11 -6.51 3.47
N GLU A 81 4.33 -6.59 2.95
CA GLU A 81 5.20 -7.75 3.10
C GLU A 81 5.52 -8.03 4.57
N ARG A 82 5.83 -6.99 5.35
CA ARG A 82 6.04 -7.13 6.80
C ARG A 82 4.79 -7.68 7.50
N HIS A 83 3.61 -7.14 7.18
CA HIS A 83 2.36 -7.60 7.79
C HIS A 83 2.05 -9.05 7.41
N GLN A 84 2.33 -9.47 6.17
CA GLN A 84 2.20 -10.86 5.77
C GLN A 84 3.18 -11.78 6.49
N ASP A 85 4.43 -11.35 6.69
CA ASP A 85 5.44 -12.11 7.45
C ASP A 85 5.02 -12.27 8.92
N GLU A 86 4.48 -11.23 9.55
CA GLU A 86 3.94 -11.28 10.92
C GLU A 86 2.73 -12.22 11.05
N LEU A 87 1.84 -12.24 10.04
CA LEU A 87 0.73 -13.18 9.97
C LEU A 87 1.22 -14.62 9.76
N SER A 88 2.21 -14.83 8.90
CA SER A 88 2.81 -16.15 8.64
C SER A 88 3.56 -16.70 9.85
N HIS A 89 4.16 -15.84 10.68
CA HIS A 89 4.84 -16.25 11.91
C HIS A 89 3.89 -16.54 13.08
N ARG A 90 2.61 -16.15 12.97
CA ARG A 90 1.58 -16.39 13.99
C ARG A 90 0.81 -17.71 13.82
N MET A 91 0.99 -18.41 12.69
CA MET A 91 0.41 -19.74 12.43
C MET A 91 1.44 -20.85 12.64
#